data_AF-A0A2R6D5V0-F1
#
_entry.id   AF-A0A2R6D5V0-F1
#
_cell.length_a   1.000
_cell.length_b   1.000
_cell.length_c   1.000
_cell.angle_alpha   90.00
_cell.angle_beta   90.00
_cell.angle_gamma   90.00
#
_symmetry.space_group_name_H-M   'P 1'
#
loop_
_entity.id
_entity.type
_entity.pdbx_description
1 polymer ?
#
loop_
_entity_poly.entity_id
_entity_poly.type
_entity_poly.pdbx_seq_one_letter_code
_entity_poly.pdbx_strand_id
1 'polypeptide(L)'
;MSNDNSSDETTSIVQRIRTWAMRYAPDGAREGDTARGGFLSYAGEWHSLAVGLAAGFAAAATGRWELAAIPVALAFGLEAVKLPGADPSAPVVGEVRREPWYALGGDTIGVAVGLLVVGTGLALPL
;
A
#
# COMPACT_ATOMS: atom_id res chain seq x y z
N MET A 1 -51.27 3.87 4.43
CA MET A 1 -50.47 2.82 5.09
C MET A 1 -49.33 2.49 4.14
N SER A 2 -48.14 3.04 4.40
CA SER A 2 -47.03 3.12 3.45
C SER A 2 -45.89 2.16 3.80
N ASN A 3 -45.35 1.54 2.74
CA ASN A 3 -43.96 1.14 2.54
C ASN A 3 -43.17 0.58 3.72
N ASP A 4 -43.27 -0.74 3.89
CA ASP A 4 -42.30 -1.56 4.64
C ASP A 4 -41.42 -2.43 3.72
N ASN A 5 -41.56 -2.27 2.39
CA ASN A 5 -40.95 -3.18 1.41
C ASN A 5 -39.56 -2.74 0.91
N SER A 6 -39.12 -1.51 1.23
CA SER A 6 -37.86 -0.96 0.71
C SER A 6 -36.63 -1.38 1.53
N SER A 7 -36.79 -1.63 2.82
CA SER A 7 -35.73 -2.08 3.75
C SER A 7 -35.33 -3.54 3.52
N ASP A 8 -36.30 -4.40 3.23
CA ASP A 8 -36.05 -5.81 2.94
C ASP A 8 -35.35 -6.00 1.60
N GLU A 9 -35.76 -5.23 0.58
CA GLU A 9 -35.14 -5.26 -0.74
C GLU A 9 -33.68 -4.75 -0.71
N THR A 10 -33.41 -3.65 0.02
CA THR A 10 -32.04 -3.14 0.19
C THR A 10 -31.15 -4.13 0.96
N THR A 11 -31.66 -4.76 2.02
CA THR A 11 -30.93 -5.80 2.76
C THR A 11 -30.59 -6.99 1.86
N SER A 12 -31.51 -7.38 0.97
CA SER A 12 -31.28 -8.46 0.00
C SER A 12 -30.23 -8.12 -1.05
N ILE A 13 -30.23 -6.88 -1.57
CA ILE A 13 -29.27 -6.42 -2.58
C ILE A 13 -27.88 -6.33 -1.97
N VAL A 14 -27.76 -5.80 -0.75
CA VAL A 14 -26.49 -5.75 -0.02
C VAL A 14 -25.95 -7.16 0.23
N GLN A 15 -26.79 -8.11 0.64
CA GLN A 15 -26.38 -9.50 0.81
C GLN A 15 -25.96 -10.17 -0.50
N ARG A 16 -26.65 -9.88 -1.62
CA ARG A 16 -26.29 -10.41 -2.94
C ARG A 16 -25.00 -9.82 -3.47
N ILE A 17 -24.79 -8.51 -3.30
CA ILE A 17 -23.54 -7.83 -3.64
C ILE A 17 -22.41 -8.38 -2.78
N ARG A 18 -22.64 -8.57 -1.47
CA ARG A 18 -21.65 -9.18 -0.57
C ARG A 18 -21.32 -10.62 -0.96
N THR A 19 -22.33 -11.41 -1.35
CA THR A 19 -22.13 -12.82 -1.76
C THR A 19 -21.41 -12.91 -3.11
N TRP A 20 -21.77 -12.05 -4.06
CA TRP A 20 -21.06 -11.90 -5.32
C TRP A 20 -19.63 -11.43 -5.08
N ALA A 21 -19.42 -10.42 -4.24
CA ALA A 21 -18.11 -9.93 -3.87
C ALA A 21 -17.29 -10.98 -3.11
N MET A 22 -17.86 -11.83 -2.25
CA MET A 22 -17.11 -12.91 -1.62
C MET A 22 -16.79 -14.07 -2.59
N ARG A 23 -17.60 -14.26 -3.64
CA ARG A 23 -17.40 -15.31 -4.66
C ARG A 23 -16.45 -14.89 -5.78
N TYR A 24 -16.40 -13.60 -6.09
CA TYR A 24 -15.63 -13.02 -7.19
C TYR A 24 -14.59 -11.99 -6.75
N ALA A 25 -14.53 -11.64 -5.46
CA ALA A 25 -13.29 -11.13 -4.91
C ALA A 25 -12.25 -12.17 -5.28
N PRO A 26 -11.20 -11.79 -6.01
CA PRO A 26 -10.10 -12.71 -6.21
C PRO A 26 -9.75 -13.20 -4.83
N ASP A 27 -9.81 -14.52 -4.64
CA ASP A 27 -9.07 -15.18 -3.58
C ASP A 27 -7.61 -14.81 -3.86
N GLY A 28 -7.21 -13.60 -3.44
CA GLY A 28 -5.86 -13.11 -3.56
C GLY A 28 -5.03 -14.19 -2.91
N ALA A 29 -4.27 -14.90 -3.76
CA ALA A 29 -3.69 -16.19 -3.44
C ALA A 29 -3.23 -16.19 -1.97
N ARG A 30 -3.91 -17.01 -1.15
CA ARG A 30 -3.50 -17.22 0.24
C ARG A 30 -2.05 -17.67 0.23
N GLU A 31 -1.32 -17.31 1.28
CA GLU A 31 0.15 -17.28 1.45
C GLU A 31 0.92 -18.61 1.21
N GLY A 32 0.31 -19.63 0.60
CA GLY A 32 0.89 -20.94 0.31
C GLY A 32 0.81 -21.43 -1.14
N ASP A 33 0.05 -20.77 -2.04
CA ASP A 33 -0.28 -21.35 -3.36
C ASP A 33 0.54 -20.80 -4.54
N THR A 34 1.41 -19.81 -4.34
CA THR A 34 2.29 -19.32 -5.41
C THR A 34 3.67 -19.98 -5.33
N ALA A 35 4.12 -20.53 -6.47
CA ALA A 35 5.46 -21.08 -6.60
C ALA A 35 6.48 -19.98 -6.26
N ARG A 36 7.19 -20.16 -5.15
CA ARG A 36 8.28 -19.27 -4.71
C ARG A 36 9.35 -19.23 -5.79
N GLY A 37 9.41 -18.17 -6.60
CA GLY A 37 10.42 -18.12 -7.66
C GLY A 37 10.50 -16.90 -8.57
N GLY A 38 9.74 -15.81 -8.35
CA GLY A 38 9.77 -14.65 -9.26
C GLY A 38 9.73 -13.29 -8.57
N PHE A 39 10.39 -12.30 -9.16
CA PHE A 39 10.29 -10.88 -8.79
C PHE A 39 8.84 -10.41 -8.91
N LEU A 40 8.26 -9.87 -7.83
CA LEU A 40 6.86 -9.39 -7.76
C LEU A 40 5.79 -10.48 -7.95
N SER A 41 6.11 -11.72 -7.56
CA SER A 41 5.20 -12.87 -7.66
C SER A 41 4.24 -12.96 -6.47
N TYR A 42 4.49 -12.19 -5.41
CA TYR A 42 3.71 -12.19 -4.17
C TYR A 42 3.05 -10.83 -3.89
N ALA A 43 1.84 -10.86 -3.32
CA ALA A 43 1.08 -9.64 -3.00
C ALA A 43 1.83 -8.73 -2.01
N GLY A 44 2.58 -9.31 -1.06
CA GLY A 44 3.42 -8.53 -0.13
C GLY A 44 4.62 -7.87 -0.78
N GLU A 45 5.18 -8.43 -1.86
CA GLU A 45 6.27 -7.80 -2.63
C GLU A 45 5.73 -6.56 -3.38
N TRP A 46 4.53 -6.66 -3.97
CA TRP A 46 3.86 -5.51 -4.59
C TRP A 46 3.51 -4.43 -3.58
N HIS A 47 2.99 -4.80 -2.41
CA HIS A 47 2.58 -3.84 -1.40
C HIS A 47 3.80 -3.11 -0.83
N SER A 48 4.85 -3.83 -0.46
CA SER A 48 6.10 -3.22 0.02
C SER A 48 6.75 -2.32 -1.04
N LEU A 49 6.80 -2.75 -2.31
CA LEU A 49 7.26 -1.91 -3.43
C LEU A 49 6.43 -0.63 -3.56
N ALA A 50 5.09 -0.75 -3.54
CA ALA A 50 4.19 0.39 -3.69
C ALA A 50 4.34 1.39 -2.52
N VAL A 51 4.51 0.90 -1.29
CA VAL A 51 4.75 1.72 -0.10
C VAL A 51 6.04 2.51 -0.24
N GLY A 52 7.13 1.82 -0.61
CA GLY A 52 8.40 2.48 -0.90
C GLY A 52 8.24 3.56 -1.96
N LEU A 53 7.67 3.20 -3.11
CA LEU A 53 7.50 4.11 -4.25
C LEU A 53 6.70 5.35 -3.88
N ALA A 54 5.59 5.18 -3.16
CA ALA A 54 4.76 6.29 -2.70
C ALA A 54 5.52 7.18 -1.71
N ALA A 55 6.24 6.59 -0.75
CA ALA A 55 7.01 7.32 0.24
C ALA A 55 8.12 8.16 -0.41
N GLY A 56 8.92 7.57 -1.31
CA GLY A 56 10.01 8.23 -2.00
C GLY A 56 9.52 9.33 -2.95
N PHE A 57 8.44 9.07 -3.68
CA PHE A 57 7.81 10.08 -4.54
C PHE A 57 7.29 11.25 -3.72
N ALA A 58 6.56 10.99 -2.64
CA ALA A 58 6.04 12.03 -1.76
C ALA A 58 7.17 12.83 -1.09
N ALA A 59 8.26 12.18 -0.68
CA ALA A 59 9.44 12.84 -0.14
C ALA A 59 10.03 13.84 -1.14
N ALA A 60 10.26 13.41 -2.38
CA ALA A 60 10.79 14.27 -3.43
C ALA A 60 9.83 15.38 -3.85
N ALA A 61 8.52 15.08 -3.96
CA ALA A 61 7.50 16.04 -4.35
C ALA A 61 7.26 17.15 -3.31
N THR A 62 7.41 16.82 -2.02
CA THR A 62 7.15 17.76 -0.91
C THR A 62 8.41 18.34 -0.28
N GLY A 63 9.59 17.83 -0.62
CA GLY A 63 10.86 18.15 0.04
C GLY A 63 11.00 17.58 1.46
N ARG A 64 10.06 16.74 1.91
CA ARG A 64 10.03 16.13 3.25
C ARG A 64 10.72 14.77 3.24
N TRP A 65 12.04 14.78 3.37
CA TRP A 65 12.87 13.57 3.31
C TRP A 65 12.60 12.57 4.43
N GLU A 66 11.90 12.96 5.50
CA GLU A 66 11.45 12.06 6.56
C GLU A 66 10.54 10.95 6.01
N LEU A 67 9.78 11.23 4.95
CA LEU A 67 8.87 10.27 4.33
C LEU A 67 9.64 9.10 3.70
N ALA A 68 10.79 9.35 3.07
CA ALA A 68 11.69 8.32 2.54
C ALA A 68 12.51 7.65 3.66
N ALA A 69 12.84 8.37 4.73
CA ALA A 69 13.58 7.81 5.86
C ALA A 69 12.80 6.72 6.63
N ILE A 70 11.46 6.78 6.64
CA ILE A 70 10.60 5.80 7.31
C ILE A 70 10.75 4.39 6.73
N PRO A 71 10.54 4.12 5.43
CA PRO A 71 10.72 2.79 4.85
C PRO A 71 12.16 2.30 4.98
N VAL A 72 13.15 3.20 4.86
CA VAL A 72 14.56 2.86 5.12
C VAL A 72 14.76 2.38 6.55
N ALA A 73 14.28 3.13 7.54
CA ALA A 73 14.40 2.75 8.93
C ALA A 73 13.70 1.42 9.24
N LEU A 74 12.49 1.22 8.71
CA LEU A 74 11.75 -0.03 8.85
C LEU A 74 12.49 -1.22 8.22
N ALA A 75 13.11 -1.02 7.05
CA ALA A 75 13.91 -2.04 6.39
C ALA A 75 15.14 -2.46 7.20
N PHE A 76 15.76 -1.53 7.94
CA PHE A 76 16.85 -1.83 8.88
C PHE A 76 16.37 -2.33 10.25
N GLY A 77 15.06 -2.57 10.43
CA GLY A 77 14.50 -3.15 11.64
C GLY A 77 14.26 -2.16 12.78
N LEU A 78 14.41 -0.85 12.56
CA LEU A 78 14.06 0.17 13.56
C LEU A 78 12.57 0.09 13.88
N GLU A 79 12.26 -0.07 15.17
CA GLU A 79 10.89 -0.19 15.67
C GLU A 79 10.04 0.98 15.21
N ALA A 80 8.87 0.69 14.60
CA ALA A 80 7.94 1.72 14.14
C ALA A 80 7.49 2.65 15.29
N VAL A 81 7.48 2.14 16.53
CA VAL A 81 7.24 2.92 17.76
C VAL A 81 8.20 4.11 17.91
N LYS A 82 9.40 4.02 17.34
CA LYS A 82 10.45 5.04 17.41
C LYS A 82 10.41 6.00 16.22
N LEU A 83 9.55 5.74 15.22
CA LEU A 83 9.42 6.57 14.03
C LEU A 83 8.24 7.53 14.21
N PRO A 84 8.45 8.86 14.18
CA PRO A 84 7.37 9.82 14.28
C PRO A 84 6.40 9.66 13.10
N GLY A 85 5.14 9.34 13.41
CA GLY A 85 4.08 9.15 12.41
C GLY A 85 3.90 7.73 11.88
N ALA A 86 4.72 6.76 12.31
CA ALA A 86 4.51 5.36 11.97
C ALA A 86 3.62 4.68 13.02
N ASP A 87 2.50 4.10 12.58
CA ASP A 87 1.67 3.26 13.43
C ASP A 87 2.24 1.82 13.46
N PRO A 88 2.79 1.35 14.59
CA PRO A 88 3.38 0.02 14.70
C PRO A 88 2.37 -1.12 14.53
N SER A 89 1.07 -0.84 14.69
CA SER A 89 -0.01 -1.81 14.49
C SER A 89 -0.50 -1.87 13.04
N ALA A 90 -0.06 -0.92 12.19
CA ALA A 90 -0.49 -0.89 10.80
C ALA A 90 0.08 -2.08 10.02
N PRO A 91 -0.74 -2.80 9.23
CA PRO A 91 -0.30 -3.95 8.43
C PRO A 91 0.91 -3.64 7.54
N VAL A 92 0.95 -2.40 7.02
CA VAL A 92 2.01 -1.87 6.18
C VAL A 92 3.41 -1.96 6.82
N VAL A 93 3.50 -1.79 8.15
CA VAL A 93 4.78 -1.89 8.87
C VAL A 93 5.29 -3.33 8.89
N GLY A 94 4.39 -4.29 9.07
CA GLY A 94 4.71 -5.71 9.04
C GLY A 94 5.18 -6.17 7.65
N GLU A 95 4.54 -5.65 6.60
CA GLU A 95 4.86 -6.00 5.21
C GLU A 95 6.20 -5.42 4.76
N VAL A 96 6.48 -4.14 5.04
CA VAL A 96 7.79 -3.52 4.74
C VAL A 96 8.93 -4.24 5.47
N ARG A 97 8.70 -4.70 6.70
CA ARG A 97 9.69 -5.48 7.45
C ARG A 97 9.90 -6.89 6.91
N ARG A 98 8.86 -7.50 6.35
CA ARG A 98 8.91 -8.86 5.78
C ARG A 98 9.63 -8.86 4.44
N GLU A 99 9.41 -7.83 3.62
CA GLU A 99 9.96 -7.69 2.27
C GLU A 99 10.72 -6.35 2.09
N PRO A 100 11.80 -6.11 2.87
CA PRO A 100 12.43 -4.79 2.97
C PRO A 100 13.08 -4.31 1.68
N TRP A 101 13.58 -5.23 0.86
CA TRP A 101 14.29 -4.90 -0.38
C TRP A 101 13.37 -4.28 -1.43
N TYR A 102 12.11 -4.71 -1.49
CA TYR A 102 11.12 -4.14 -2.39
C TYR A 102 10.69 -2.74 -1.95
N ALA A 103 10.54 -2.51 -0.64
CA ALA A 103 10.28 -1.18 -0.12
C ALA A 103 11.45 -0.22 -0.40
N LEU A 104 12.70 -0.64 -0.19
CA LEU A 104 13.88 0.19 -0.51
C LEU A 104 14.01 0.47 -2.01
N GLY A 105 13.78 -0.55 -2.85
CA GLY A 105 13.80 -0.40 -4.30
C GLY A 105 12.72 0.56 -4.78
N GLY A 106 11.50 0.40 -4.27
CA GLY A 106 10.39 1.30 -4.53
C GLY A 106 10.71 2.73 -4.12
N ASP A 107 11.21 2.93 -2.89
CA ASP A 107 11.56 4.24 -2.34
C ASP A 107 12.60 4.97 -3.19
N THR A 108 13.65 4.27 -3.60
CA THR A 108 14.68 4.83 -4.49
C THR A 108 14.09 5.25 -5.84
N ILE A 109 13.25 4.41 -6.45
CA ILE A 109 12.58 4.71 -7.73
C ILE A 109 11.64 5.91 -7.55
N GLY A 110 10.85 5.92 -6.47
CA GLY A 110 9.91 6.99 -6.13
C GLY A 110 10.62 8.34 -6.03
N VAL A 111 11.74 8.41 -5.30
CA VAL A 111 12.56 9.64 -5.20
C VAL A 111 13.03 10.09 -6.57
N ALA A 112 13.62 9.19 -7.38
CA ALA A 112 14.13 9.54 -8.70
C ALA A 112 13.02 10.10 -9.62
N VAL A 113 11.85 9.45 -9.63
CA VAL A 113 10.69 9.90 -10.41
C VAL A 113 10.16 11.23 -9.88
N GLY A 114 10.00 11.39 -8.57
CA GLY A 114 9.51 12.62 -7.97
C GLY A 114 10.42 13.80 -8.25
N LEU A 115 11.74 13.63 -8.13
CA LEU A 115 12.72 14.65 -8.47
C LEU A 115 12.67 15.02 -9.95
N LEU A 116 12.46 14.04 -10.83
CA LEU A 116 12.30 14.29 -12.26
C LEU A 116 11.04 15.12 -12.51
N VAL A 117 9.88 14.75 -11.94
CA VAL A 117 8.61 15.46 -12.10
C VAL A 117 8.70 16.91 -11.59
N VAL A 118 9.26 17.10 -10.38
CA VAL A 118 9.47 18.42 -9.79
C VAL A 118 10.48 19.23 -10.60
N GLY A 119 11.61 18.62 -10.97
CA GLY A 119 12.71 19.27 -11.68
C GLY A 119 12.39 19.66 -13.12
N THR A 120 11.47 18.96 -13.80
CA THR A 120 11.01 19.33 -15.14
C THR A 120 9.85 20.33 -15.14
N GLY A 121 9.37 20.78 -13.98
CA GLY A 121 8.22 21.69 -13.89
C GLY A 121 6.88 21.05 -14.29
N LEU A 122 6.81 19.71 -14.28
CA LEU A 122 5.55 18.95 -14.42
C LEU A 122 4.76 18.92 -13.10
N ALA A 123 5.17 19.72 -12.11
CA ALA A 123 4.50 19.83 -10.83
C ALA A 123 3.05 20.29 -11.03
N LEU A 124 2.11 19.40 -10.74
CA LEU A 124 0.71 19.74 -10.60
C LEU A 124 0.60 20.77 -9.46
N PRO A 125 -0.11 21.90 -9.65
CA PRO A 125 -0.41 22.79 -8.56
C PRO A 125 -1.25 22.01 -7.53
N LEU A 126 -0.71 21.86 -6.32
CA LEU A 126 -1.41 21.32 -5.16
C LEU A 126 -2.35 22.37 -4.55
#